data_AF-A0A699W4Q7-F1
#
_entry.id   AF-A0A699W4Q7-F1
#
_cell.length_a   1.000
_cell.length_b   1.000
_cell.length_c   1.000
_cell.angle_alpha   90.00
_cell.angle_beta   90.00
_cell.angle_gamma   90.00
#
_symmetry.space_group_name_H-M   'P 1'
#
loop_
_entity.id
_entity.type
_entity.pdbx_description
1 polymer ?
#
loop_
_entity_poly.entity_id
_entity_poly.type
_entity_poly.pdbx_seq_one_letter_code
_entity_poly.pdbx_strand_id
1 'polypeptide(L)'
;MTLELADRSITSPVGIAEDVYVKVGAFHFPADFVVVDIDTDPRVPLILGRSFLKTGKALIDVFEEVDAFLAVEDEPTSSDYYQPYLDP
;
A
#
# COMPACT_ATOMS: atom_id res chain seq x y z
N MET A 1 -15.83 17.65 -3.11
CA MET A 1 -15.72 16.33 -2.47
C MET A 1 -15.72 16.54 -0.97
N THR A 2 -16.36 15.67 -0.19
CA THR A 2 -16.31 15.70 1.28
C THR A 2 -15.99 14.32 1.79
N LEU A 3 -15.25 14.23 2.89
CA LEU A 3 -14.88 12.98 3.56
C LEU A 3 -15.54 12.94 4.93
N GLU A 4 -16.04 11.77 5.32
CA GLU A 4 -16.45 11.47 6.69
C GLU A 4 -15.34 10.65 7.35
N LEU A 5 -14.77 11.17 8.44
CA LEU A 5 -13.71 10.51 9.21
C LEU A 5 -14.30 9.49 10.20
N ALA A 6 -13.43 8.70 10.84
CA ALA A 6 -13.87 7.65 11.77
C ALA A 6 -14.61 8.19 13.02
N ASP A 7 -14.35 9.44 13.39
CA ASP A 7 -15.05 10.17 14.45
C ASP A 7 -16.37 10.82 13.97
N ARG A 8 -16.76 10.58 12.72
CA ARG A 8 -17.93 11.13 12.02
C ARG A 8 -17.84 12.63 11.73
N SER A 9 -16.67 13.24 11.92
CA SER A 9 -16.44 14.59 11.43
C SER A 9 -16.44 14.61 9.91
N ILE A 10 -16.96 15.69 9.32
CA ILE A 10 -16.97 15.90 7.88
C ILE A 10 -15.91 16.94 7.54
N THR A 11 -14.97 16.58 6.67
CA THR A 11 -13.91 17.48 6.21
C THR A 11 -13.89 17.62 4.70
N SER A 12 -13.42 18.78 4.23
CA SER A 12 -13.16 19.02 2.82
C SER A 12 -11.67 18.82 2.56
N PRO A 13 -11.29 18.00 1.57
CA PRO A 13 -9.89 17.88 1.17
C PRO A 13 -9.28 19.23 0.78
N VAL A 14 -8.01 19.41 1.13
CA VAL A 14 -7.16 20.53 0.66
C VAL A 14 -6.72 20.27 -0.78
N GLY A 15 -6.47 19.00 -1.10
CA GLY A 15 -6.02 18.61 -2.42
C GLY A 15 -5.83 17.10 -2.55
N ILE A 16 -5.33 16.71 -3.71
CA ILE A 16 -4.91 15.34 -4.02
C ILE A 16 -3.42 15.41 -4.35
N ALA A 17 -2.64 14.54 -3.72
CA ALA A 17 -1.25 14.30 -4.10
C ALA A 17 -1.24 13.09 -5.02
N GLU A 18 -1.00 13.33 -6.31
CA GLU A 18 -1.00 12.30 -7.36
C GLU A 18 0.41 11.72 -7.56
N ASP A 19 0.50 10.47 -8.00
CA ASP A 19 1.74 9.77 -8.37
C ASP A 19 2.82 9.74 -7.27
N VAL A 20 2.40 9.62 -6.01
CA VAL A 20 3.32 9.57 -4.86
C VAL A 20 3.87 8.16 -4.70
N TYR A 21 5.21 8.02 -4.66
CA TYR A 21 5.87 6.76 -4.33
C TYR A 21 5.97 6.57 -2.81
N VAL A 22 5.28 5.56 -2.30
CA VAL A 22 5.31 5.15 -0.89
C VAL A 22 6.35 4.05 -0.73
N LYS A 23 7.37 4.30 0.11
CA LYS A 23 8.34 3.28 0.47
C LYS A 23 7.82 2.41 1.61
N VAL A 24 7.74 1.10 1.40
CA VAL A 24 7.40 0.11 2.42
C VAL A 24 8.48 -0.97 2.43
N GLY A 25 9.28 -1.01 3.51
CA GLY A 25 10.50 -1.82 3.55
C GLY A 25 11.47 -1.45 2.43
N ALA A 26 11.76 -2.39 1.53
CA ALA A 26 12.63 -2.19 0.37
C ALA A 26 11.87 -1.77 -0.90
N PHE A 27 10.53 -1.80 -0.90
CA PHE A 27 9.70 -1.61 -2.08
C PHE A 27 9.13 -0.20 -2.17
N HIS A 28 8.75 0.22 -3.38
CA HIS A 28 8.07 1.48 -3.64
C HIS A 28 6.77 1.21 -4.41
N PHE A 29 5.67 1.77 -3.92
CA PHE A 29 4.35 1.63 -4.54
C PHE A 29 3.82 3.01 -4.94
N PRO A 30 3.38 3.20 -6.19
CA PRO A 30 2.69 4.42 -6.58
C PRO A 30 1.30 4.46 -5.93
N ALA A 31 0.91 5.62 -5.42
CA ALA A 31 -0.40 5.86 -4.85
C ALA A 31 -0.78 7.34 -4.88
N ASP A 32 -2.07 7.59 -5.02
CA ASP A 32 -2.64 8.92 -4.84
C ASP A 32 -3.18 9.08 -3.41
N PHE A 33 -3.01 10.26 -2.84
CA PHE A 33 -3.46 10.58 -1.49
C PHE A 33 -4.40 11.78 -1.47
N VAL A 34 -5.46 11.68 -0.67
CA VAL A 34 -6.28 12.83 -0.34
C VAL A 34 -5.65 13.55 0.85
N VAL A 35 -5.33 14.83 0.68
CA VAL A 35 -4.72 15.66 1.72
C VAL A 35 -5.81 16.43 2.43
N VAL A 36 -5.82 16.36 3.77
CA VAL A 36 -6.77 17.08 4.65
C VAL A 36 -6.00 17.94 5.64
N ASP A 37 -6.51 19.13 5.93
CA ASP A 37 -5.98 20.02 6.96
C ASP A 37 -6.81 19.82 8.23
N ILE A 38 -6.28 19.02 9.15
CA ILE A 38 -6.92 18.68 10.42
C ILE A 38 -5.85 18.60 11.51
N ASP A 39 -6.23 18.92 12.75
CA ASP A 39 -5.36 18.76 13.91
C ASP A 39 -5.17 17.26 14.24
N THR A 40 -4.28 16.58 13.51
CA THR A 40 -3.96 15.17 13.76
C THR A 40 -2.91 15.00 14.84
N ASP A 41 -2.93 13.82 15.46
CA ASP A 41 -1.81 13.34 16.24
C ASP A 41 -0.60 13.15 15.31
N PRO A 42 0.53 13.85 15.54
CA PRO A 42 1.72 13.71 14.70
C PRO A 42 2.32 12.29 14.72
N ARG A 43 1.89 11.44 15.65
CA ARG A 43 2.28 10.02 15.73
C ARG A 43 1.63 9.16 14.63
N VAL A 44 0.53 9.60 14.01
CA VAL A 44 -0.14 8.86 12.93
C VAL A 44 -0.40 9.77 11.72
N PRO A 45 0.66 10.20 11.01
CA PRO A 45 0.52 11.17 9.93
C PRO A 45 -0.06 10.58 8.63
N LEU A 46 -0.22 9.26 8.51
CA LEU A 46 -0.61 8.59 7.26
C LEU A 46 -1.65 7.48 7.50
N ILE A 47 -2.74 7.53 6.74
CA ILE A 47 -3.78 6.49 6.74
C ILE A 47 -3.72 5.74 5.42
N LEU A 48 -3.40 4.44 5.47
CA LEU A 48 -3.37 3.58 4.31
C LEU A 48 -4.75 2.94 4.09
N GLY A 49 -5.41 3.32 2.99
CA GLY A 49 -6.69 2.75 2.61
C GLY A 49 -6.59 1.28 2.19
N ARG A 50 -7.72 0.57 2.22
CA ARG A 50 -7.82 -0.83 1.76
C ARG A 50 -7.39 -1.03 0.30
N SER A 51 -7.57 -0.02 -0.55
CA SER A 51 -7.12 -0.04 -1.94
C SER A 51 -5.60 -0.18 -2.04
N PHE A 52 -4.86 0.67 -1.32
CA PHE A 52 -3.40 0.61 -1.27
C PHE A 52 -2.90 -0.73 -0.72
N LEU A 53 -3.51 -1.20 0.38
CA LEU A 53 -3.17 -2.47 1.00
C LEU A 53 -3.41 -3.65 0.05
N LYS A 54 -4.43 -3.59 -0.81
CA LYS A 54 -4.66 -4.61 -1.85
C LYS A 54 -3.58 -4.61 -2.92
N THR A 55 -3.08 -3.44 -3.34
CA THR A 55 -2.02 -3.33 -4.35
C THR A 55 -0.77 -4.11 -3.95
N GLY A 56 -0.35 -3.98 -2.68
CA GLY A 56 0.80 -4.69 -2.14
C GLY A 56 0.48 -6.06 -1.52
N LYS A 57 -0.74 -6.59 -1.71
CA LYS A 57 -1.24 -7.84 -1.08
C LYS A 57 -0.89 -7.90 0.42
N ALA A 58 -1.23 -6.84 1.14
CA ALA A 58 -0.86 -6.67 2.55
C ALA A 58 -1.42 -7.80 3.43
N LEU A 59 -0.57 -8.37 4.27
CA LEU A 59 -0.91 -9.21 5.40
C LEU A 59 -0.73 -8.36 6.67
N ILE A 60 -1.80 -8.24 7.46
CA ILE A 60 -1.80 -7.46 8.70
C ILE A 60 -1.85 -8.43 9.86
N ASP A 61 -0.77 -8.50 10.64
CA ASP A 61 -0.83 -9.14 11.96
C ASP A 61 -1.37 -8.13 12.98
N VAL A 62 -2.45 -8.50 13.68
CA VAL A 62 -3.15 -7.65 14.65
C VAL A 62 -2.72 -7.98 16.08
N PHE A 63 -2.01 -9.10 16.29
CA PHE A 63 -1.67 -9.61 17.62
C PHE A 63 -0.27 -9.21 18.08
N GLU A 64 0.69 -9.09 17.16
CA GLU A 64 1.96 -8.40 17.45
C GLU A 64 1.75 -6.88 17.31
N GLU A 65 2.66 -6.07 17.85
CA GLU A 65 2.60 -4.60 17.86
C GLU A 65 2.70 -4.04 16.43
N VAL A 66 1.61 -4.19 15.66
CA VAL A 66 1.28 -3.70 14.32
C VAL A 66 2.43 -3.76 13.31
N ASP A 67 2.87 -4.97 12.97
CA ASP A 67 3.63 -5.21 11.76
C ASP A 67 2.70 -5.62 10.61
N ALA A 68 2.59 -4.75 9.60
CA ALA A 68 1.92 -5.06 8.34
C ALA A 68 2.98 -5.35 7.27
N PHE A 69 2.87 -6.51 6.61
CA PHE A 69 3.80 -6.95 5.57
C PHE A 69 3.12 -6.88 4.21
N LEU A 70 3.80 -6.34 3.20
CA LEU A 70 3.34 -6.40 1.81
C LEU A 70 3.93 -7.64 1.15
N ALA A 71 3.07 -8.58 0.73
CA ALA A 71 3.48 -9.75 -0.02
C ALA A 71 3.72 -9.35 -1.49
N VAL A 72 4.98 -9.30 -1.89
CA VAL A 72 5.34 -9.19 -3.31
C VAL A 72 5.44 -10.59 -3.86
N GLU A 73 4.40 -11.03 -4.57
CA GLU A 73 4.52 -12.21 -5.42
C GLU A 73 5.36 -11.78 -6.63
N ASP A 74 6.62 -12.21 -6.68
CA ASP A 74 7.35 -12.22 -7.94
C ASP A 74 6.56 -13.15 -8.87
N GLU A 75 6.00 -12.63 -9.98
CA GLU A 75 5.59 -13.53 -11.05
C GLU A 75 6.83 -14.38 -11.38
N PRO A 76 6.70 -15.71 -11.51
CA PRO A 76 7.81 -16.48 -12.01
C PRO A 76 8.12 -15.89 -13.38
N THR A 77 9.24 -15.17 -13.48
CA THR A 77 9.89 -14.97 -14.76
C THR A 77 10.00 -16.38 -15.33
N SER A 78 9.24 -16.65 -16.40
CA SER A 78 9.28 -17.92 -17.10
C SER A 78 10.73 -18.12 -17.51
N SER A 79 11.52 -18.77 -16.68
CA SER A 79 12.78 -19.33 -17.09
C SER A 79 12.35 -20.49 -17.97
N ASP A 80 12.27 -20.23 -19.26
CA ASP A 80 12.28 -21.28 -20.29
C ASP A 80 13.56 -22.06 -20.07
N TYR A 81 13.50 -23.05 -19.17
CA TYR A 81 14.53 -24.06 -19.02
C TYR A 81 14.47 -24.88 -20.29
N TYR A 82 15.22 -24.45 -21.31
CA TYR A 82 15.67 -25.30 -22.38
C TYR A 82 16.29 -26.54 -21.72
N GLN A 83 15.61 -27.68 -21.83
CA GLN A 83 16.18 -28.99 -21.52
C GLN A 83 16.73 -29.57 -22.83
N PRO A 84 18.05 -29.53 -23.09
CA PRO A 84 18.60 -30.18 -24.25
C PRO A 84 18.87 -31.66 -23.91
N TYR A 85 18.28 -32.51 -24.74
CA TYR A 85 18.57 -33.93 -25.00
C TYR A 85 18.31 -34.94 -23.88
N LEU A 86 17.08 -35.47 -23.89
CA LEU A 86 16.90 -36.91 -23.85
C LEU A 86 16.57 -37.34 -25.28
N ASP A 87 17.57 -37.83 -25.99
CA ASP A 87 17.36 -38.74 -27.12
C ASP A 87 17.66 -40.18 -26.65
N PRO A 88 17.02 -41.17 -27.27
CA PRO A 88 16.28 -42.26 -26.60
C PRO A 88 17.11 -43.46 -26.12
#